data_AF-V5H462-F1
#
_entry.id   AF-V5H462-F1
#
_cell.length_a   1.000
_cell.length_b   1.000
_cell.length_c   1.000
_cell.angle_alpha   90.00
_cell.angle_beta   90.00
_cell.angle_gamma   90.00
#
_symmetry.space_group_name_H-M   'P 1'
#
loop_
_entity.id
_entity.type
_entity.pdbx_description
1 polymer ?
#
loop_
_entity_poly.entity_id
_entity_poly.type
_entity_poly.pdbx_seq_one_letter_code
_entity_poly.pdbx_strand_id
1 'polypeptide(L)'
;GTLYTGHHQVLSCGLVAFETQLGWTIMGKLSTEEERTNIALSTLSLLVNDAYITDLWILEVLGITEPSKKGTREELESAAKDFFLETIEINQEGRYEVRLPWLEGHPPLPDNYYIAKTRLASTGRKLKNEHLTDVYDR
;
A
#
# COMPACT_ATOMS: atom_id res chain seq x y z
N GLY A 1 12.56 32.58 16.77
CA GLY A 1 11.81 33.10 15.61
C GLY A 1 10.35 32.89 15.85
N THR A 2 9.50 33.88 15.58
CA THR A 2 8.05 33.77 15.69
C THR A 2 7.49 33.11 14.44
N LEU A 3 6.71 32.04 14.61
CA LEU A 3 6.10 31.29 13.50
C LEU A 3 4.96 32.03 12.81
N TYR A 4 4.34 33.00 13.49
CA TYR A 4 3.20 33.75 13.01
C TYR A 4 3.64 34.96 12.17
N THR A 5 3.07 35.12 10.98
CA THR A 5 3.41 36.22 10.05
C THR A 5 2.54 37.47 10.24
N GLY A 6 1.45 37.38 11.02
CA GLY A 6 0.54 38.50 11.25
C GLY A 6 -0.73 38.49 10.41
N HIS A 7 -0.76 37.71 9.32
CA HIS A 7 -1.92 37.61 8.45
C HIS A 7 -2.90 36.55 8.98
N HIS A 8 -4.19 36.93 9.04
CA HIS A 8 -5.27 36.00 9.32
C HIS A 8 -6.54 36.39 8.56
N GLN A 9 -7.37 35.38 8.27
CA GLN A 9 -8.64 35.53 7.60
C GLN A 9 -9.69 34.66 8.28
N VAL A 10 -10.83 35.26 8.63
CA VAL A 10 -12.00 34.52 9.11
C VAL A 10 -12.79 34.03 7.91
N LEU A 11 -13.03 32.72 7.85
CA LEU A 11 -13.79 32.06 6.79
C LEU A 11 -15.29 32.15 7.09
N SER A 12 -16.11 32.07 6.05
CA SER A 12 -17.58 32.10 6.17
C SER A 12 -18.15 30.98 7.04
N CYS A 13 -17.42 29.87 7.19
CA CYS A 13 -17.75 28.74 8.06
C CYS A 13 -17.38 28.93 9.54
N GLY A 14 -16.90 30.12 9.94
CA GLY A 14 -16.52 30.41 11.33
C GLY A 14 -15.12 29.93 11.74
N LEU A 15 -14.39 29.27 10.84
CA LEU A 15 -12.97 28.94 11.02
C LEU A 15 -12.08 30.16 10.76
N VAL A 16 -10.87 30.14 11.31
CA VAL A 16 -9.87 31.19 11.12
C VAL A 16 -8.61 30.59 10.51
N ALA A 17 -8.24 31.06 9.33
CA ALA A 17 -6.96 30.77 8.72
C ALA A 17 -5.93 31.81 9.18
N PHE A 18 -4.77 31.39 9.63
CA PHE A 18 -3.64 32.25 9.96
C PHE A 18 -2.42 31.81 9.18
N GLU A 19 -1.68 32.78 8.67
CA GLU A 19 -0.46 32.52 7.94
C GLU A 19 0.69 32.34 8.92
N THR A 20 1.44 31.28 8.70
CA THR A 20 2.66 30.95 9.43
C THR A 20 3.82 30.87 8.46
N GLN A 21 5.05 30.81 8.97
CA GLN A 21 6.23 30.56 8.13
C GLN A 21 6.23 29.20 7.43
N LEU A 22 5.30 28.31 7.80
CA LEU A 22 5.08 27.00 7.17
C LEU A 22 3.86 27.01 6.22
N GLY A 23 3.25 28.17 5.99
CA GLY A 23 2.03 28.32 5.20
C GLY A 23 0.77 28.58 6.04
N TRP A 24 -0.39 28.49 5.38
CA TRP A 24 -1.69 28.75 5.98
C TRP A 24 -2.15 27.60 6.88
N THR A 25 -2.48 27.92 8.13
CA THR A 25 -3.04 26.97 9.10
C THR A 25 -4.45 27.38 9.48
N ILE A 26 -5.38 26.44 9.56
CA ILE A 26 -6.80 26.70 9.89
C ILE A 26 -7.07 26.24 11.34
N MET A 27 -7.66 27.11 12.16
CA MET A 27 -8.09 26.83 13.55
C MET A 27 -9.55 27.25 13.77
N GLY A 28 -10.24 26.57 14.69
CA GLY A 28 -11.58 26.94 15.13
C GLY A 28 -12.44 25.72 15.46
N LYS A 29 -13.61 25.99 16.06
CA LYS A 29 -14.63 24.97 16.37
C LYS A 29 -15.77 25.07 15.37
N LEU A 30 -16.25 23.94 14.91
CA LEU A 30 -17.38 23.87 13.97
C LEU A 30 -18.66 23.47 14.68
N SER A 31 -19.75 24.02 14.18
CA SER A 31 -21.08 23.97 14.76
C SER A 31 -21.79 22.65 14.48
N THR A 32 -21.53 21.99 13.35
CA THR A 32 -22.38 20.90 12.87
C THR A 32 -21.60 19.66 12.43
N GLU A 33 -22.13 18.46 12.66
CA GLU A 33 -21.52 17.18 12.21
C GLU A 33 -21.44 17.07 10.67
N GLU A 34 -22.39 17.67 9.93
CA GLU A 34 -22.34 17.77 8.46
C GLU A 34 -21.20 18.67 7.94
N GLU A 35 -20.73 19.63 8.76
CA GLU A 35 -19.62 20.52 8.40
C GLU A 35 -18.26 19.80 8.57
N ARG A 36 -18.18 18.76 9.40
CA ARG A 36 -16.94 18.01 9.66
C ARG A 36 -16.48 17.15 8.49
N THR A 37 -17.40 16.49 7.78
CA THR A 37 -17.09 15.72 6.56
C THR A 37 -16.59 16.64 5.44
N ASN A 38 -17.19 17.83 5.34
CA ASN A 38 -16.81 18.87 4.41
C ASN A 38 -15.39 19.39 4.65
N ILE A 39 -14.91 19.34 5.90
CA ILE A 39 -13.56 19.81 6.26
C ILE A 39 -12.49 18.80 5.95
N ALA A 40 -12.70 17.51 6.19
CA ALA A 40 -11.74 16.51 5.73
C ALA A 40 -11.51 16.68 4.21
N LEU A 41 -12.60 16.83 3.44
CA LEU A 41 -12.56 17.10 2.01
C LEU A 41 -11.91 18.46 1.67
N SER A 42 -12.21 19.53 2.41
CA SER A 42 -11.61 20.86 2.18
C SER A 42 -10.13 20.91 2.56
N THR A 43 -9.72 20.24 3.65
CA THR A 43 -8.32 20.12 4.06
C THR A 43 -7.53 19.26 3.09
N LEU A 44 -8.13 18.18 2.56
CA LEU A 44 -7.54 17.41 1.48
C LEU A 44 -7.45 18.28 0.21
N SER A 45 -8.50 19.01 -0.15
CA SER A 45 -8.49 19.92 -1.32
C SER A 45 -7.44 21.03 -1.21
N LEU A 46 -7.24 21.61 -0.02
CA LEU A 46 -6.21 22.62 0.23
C LEU A 46 -4.80 22.02 0.21
N LEU A 47 -4.64 20.79 0.72
CA LEU A 47 -3.37 20.06 0.71
C LEU A 47 -2.99 19.57 -0.71
N VAL A 48 -3.99 19.28 -1.55
CA VAL A 48 -3.86 18.64 -2.87
C VAL A 48 -4.02 19.66 -4.00
N ASN A 49 -4.08 20.96 -3.72
CA ASN A 49 -4.39 22.00 -4.72
C ASN A 49 -3.43 22.03 -5.93
N ASP A 50 -2.21 21.50 -5.76
CA ASP A 50 -1.18 21.39 -6.81
C ASP A 50 -0.98 19.96 -7.35
N ALA A 51 -1.75 18.95 -6.90
CA ALA A 51 -1.62 17.57 -7.39
C ALA A 51 -2.85 17.17 -8.21
N TYR A 52 -2.60 16.62 -9.39
CA TYR A 52 -3.66 16.09 -10.23
C TYR A 52 -4.26 14.85 -9.56
N ILE A 53 -5.55 14.60 -9.73
CA ILE A 53 -6.17 13.38 -9.18
C ILE A 53 -5.45 12.11 -9.66
N THR A 54 -4.87 12.16 -10.86
CA THR A 54 -4.03 11.10 -11.41
C THR A 54 -2.83 10.78 -10.53
N ASP A 55 -2.26 11.79 -9.88
CA ASP A 55 -1.09 11.65 -9.01
C ASP A 55 -1.42 10.83 -7.76
N LEU A 56 -2.66 10.87 -7.27
CA LEU A 56 -3.13 10.02 -6.16
C LEU A 56 -3.16 8.53 -6.51
N TRP A 57 -3.25 8.20 -7.80
CA TRP A 57 -3.30 6.82 -8.29
C TRP A 57 -1.94 6.32 -8.79
N ILE A 58 -0.92 7.18 -8.79
CA ILE A 58 0.44 6.76 -9.12
C ILE A 58 0.97 5.95 -7.94
N LEU A 59 1.29 4.68 -8.17
CA LEU A 59 1.85 3.77 -7.16
C LEU A 59 3.11 4.36 -6.48
N GLU A 60 3.89 5.15 -7.22
CA GLU A 60 5.07 5.85 -6.71
C GLU A 60 4.71 6.93 -5.69
N VAL A 61 3.59 7.65 -5.87
CA VAL A 61 3.06 8.64 -4.92
C VAL A 61 2.47 7.96 -3.68
N LEU A 62 1.91 6.76 -3.84
CA LEU A 62 1.44 5.92 -2.73
C LEU A 62 2.59 5.29 -1.91
N GLY A 63 3.85 5.61 -2.24
CA GLY A 63 5.02 5.03 -1.58
C GLY A 63 5.23 3.55 -1.90
N ILE A 64 4.50 3.01 -2.88
CA ILE A 64 4.73 1.70 -3.47
C ILE A 64 5.73 1.90 -4.61
N THR A 65 6.93 2.29 -4.22
CA THR A 65 8.08 2.35 -5.11
C THR A 65 8.78 1.01 -5.07
N GLU A 66 8.94 0.39 -6.23
CA GLU A 66 9.74 -0.82 -6.39
C GLU A 66 11.22 -0.41 -6.28
N PRO A 67 11.94 -0.80 -5.21
CA PRO A 67 13.32 -0.35 -4.97
C PRO A 67 14.31 -0.86 -6.04
N SER A 68 13.86 -1.76 -6.91
CA SER A 68 14.65 -2.51 -7.89
C SER A 68 14.26 -2.24 -9.34
N LYS A 69 13.44 -1.22 -9.66
CA LYS A 69 13.22 -0.81 -11.06
C LYS A 69 14.54 -0.32 -11.66
N LYS A 70 15.21 -1.19 -12.40
CA LYS A 70 16.34 -0.87 -13.27
C LYS A 70 15.82 -0.87 -14.71
N GLY A 71 15.73 0.29 -15.32
CA GLY A 71 15.30 0.43 -16.72
C GLY A 71 13.95 1.14 -16.89
N THR A 72 13.65 1.46 -18.13
CA THR A 72 12.36 2.01 -18.56
C THR A 72 11.27 0.95 -18.47
N ARG A 73 10.01 1.37 -18.45
CA ARG A 73 8.86 0.46 -18.39
C ARG A 73 8.84 -0.49 -19.60
N GLU A 74 9.15 0.04 -20.77
CA GLU A 74 9.16 -0.70 -22.03
C GLU A 74 10.25 -1.79 -22.04
N GLU A 75 11.42 -1.51 -21.47
CA GLU A 75 12.49 -2.51 -21.29
C GLU A 75 12.06 -3.63 -20.33
N LEU A 76 11.41 -3.28 -19.21
CA LEU A 76 10.92 -4.25 -18.23
C LEU A 76 9.82 -5.15 -18.83
N GLU A 77 8.90 -4.57 -19.60
CA GLU A 77 7.85 -5.31 -20.30
C GLU A 77 8.43 -6.26 -21.37
N SER A 78 9.48 -5.84 -22.09
CA SER A 78 10.16 -6.71 -23.05
C SER A 78 10.87 -7.86 -22.34
N ALA A 79 11.65 -7.58 -21.29
CA ALA A 79 12.36 -8.60 -20.53
C ALA A 79 11.41 -9.63 -19.89
N ALA A 80 10.24 -9.20 -19.40
CA ALA A 80 9.24 -10.10 -18.86
C ALA A 80 8.64 -11.05 -19.92
N LYS A 81 8.45 -10.56 -21.16
CA LYS A 81 7.98 -11.38 -22.29
C LYS A 81 9.03 -12.40 -22.70
N ASP A 82 10.28 -11.97 -22.82
CA ASP A 82 11.39 -12.84 -23.20
C ASP A 82 11.57 -13.96 -22.16
N PHE A 83 11.56 -13.60 -20.87
CA PHE A 83 11.65 -14.56 -19.77
C PHE A 83 10.51 -15.59 -19.77
N PHE A 84 9.27 -15.14 -20.04
CA PHE A 84 8.11 -16.02 -20.15
C PHE A 84 8.30 -17.06 -21.26
N LEU A 85 8.75 -16.61 -22.44
CA LEU A 85 8.96 -17.48 -23.59
C LEU A 85 10.11 -18.47 -23.38
N GLU A 86 11.17 -18.07 -22.69
CA GLU A 86 12.31 -18.93 -22.38
C GLU A 86 11.99 -20.02 -21.35
N THR A 87 11.00 -19.75 -20.50
CA THR A 87 10.79 -20.54 -19.29
C THR A 87 9.55 -21.42 -19.34
N ILE A 88 8.65 -21.18 -20.30
CA ILE A 88 7.44 -21.97 -20.43
C ILE A 88 7.75 -23.42 -20.79
N GLU A 89 7.36 -24.34 -19.92
CA GLU A 89 7.50 -25.78 -20.12
C GLU A 89 6.14 -26.46 -19.89
N ILE A 90 5.95 -27.64 -20.48
CA ILE A 90 4.78 -28.47 -20.24
C ILE A 90 5.22 -29.64 -19.36
N ASN A 91 4.61 -29.76 -18.18
CA ASN A 91 4.94 -30.82 -17.26
C ASN A 91 4.36 -32.18 -17.70
N GLN A 92 4.70 -33.24 -16.96
CA GLN A 92 4.26 -34.61 -17.27
C GLN A 92 2.72 -34.78 -17.22
N GLU A 93 2.00 -33.87 -16.55
CA GLU A 93 0.54 -33.84 -16.47
C GLU A 93 -0.10 -32.99 -17.59
N GLY A 94 0.70 -32.46 -18.53
CA GLY A 94 0.22 -31.62 -19.63
C GLY A 94 -0.11 -30.18 -19.21
N ARG A 95 0.37 -29.71 -18.06
CA ARG A 95 0.14 -28.34 -17.57
C ARG A 95 1.31 -27.44 -17.93
N TYR A 96 1.01 -26.19 -18.24
CA TYR A 96 2.03 -25.15 -18.41
C TYR A 96 2.65 -24.79 -17.07
N GLU A 97 3.96 -24.90 -16.98
CA GLU A 97 4.79 -24.40 -15.89
C GLU A 97 5.64 -23.25 -16.41
N VAL A 98 5.67 -22.16 -15.65
CA VAL A 98 6.48 -20.98 -15.94
C VAL A 98 7.13 -20.57 -14.63
N ARG A 99 8.43 -20.31 -14.62
CA ARG A 99 9.11 -19.69 -13.47
C ARG A 99 8.57 -18.27 -13.30
N LEU A 100 8.63 -17.78 -12.08
CA LEU A 100 8.22 -16.43 -11.78
C LEU A 100 9.28 -15.44 -12.28
N PRO A 101 8.89 -14.34 -12.97
CA PRO A 101 9.80 -13.32 -13.45
C PRO A 101 10.25 -12.46 -12.26
N TRP A 102 11.21 -12.98 -11.49
CA TRP A 102 11.82 -12.24 -10.41
C TRP A 102 12.71 -11.14 -10.97
N LEU A 103 12.68 -9.97 -10.33
CA LEU A 103 13.62 -8.90 -10.63
C LEU A 103 15.05 -9.35 -10.36
N GLU A 104 15.98 -8.91 -11.20
CA GLU A 104 17.39 -9.25 -11.07
C GLU A 104 17.96 -8.71 -9.75
N GLY A 105 18.46 -9.60 -8.89
CA GLY A 105 18.96 -9.25 -7.56
C GLY A 105 17.90 -9.23 -6.45
N HIS A 106 16.69 -9.78 -6.69
CA HIS A 106 15.70 -9.96 -5.62
C HIS A 106 16.28 -10.89 -4.52
N PRO A 107 16.15 -10.54 -3.22
CA PRO A 107 16.61 -11.40 -2.14
C PRO A 107 15.86 -12.74 -2.14
N PRO A 108 16.42 -13.83 -1.61
CA PRO A 108 15.66 -15.07 -1.46
C PRO A 108 14.36 -14.79 -0.69
N LEU A 109 13.24 -15.36 -1.16
CA LEU A 109 11.98 -15.24 -0.45
C LEU A 109 12.15 -15.79 0.96
N PRO A 110 11.64 -15.09 1.99
CA PRO A 110 11.69 -15.62 3.34
C PRO A 110 10.91 -16.94 3.38
N ASP A 111 11.54 -17.99 3.90
CA ASP A 111 10.84 -19.25 4.11
C ASP A 111 9.80 -19.09 5.24
N ASN A 112 8.66 -19.78 5.09
CA ASN A 112 7.64 -19.85 6.11
C ASN A 112 7.65 -21.19 6.85
N TYR A 113 8.71 -21.99 6.69
CA TYR A 113 8.74 -23.39 7.12
C TYR A 113 8.55 -23.51 8.62
N TYR A 114 9.29 -22.71 9.40
CA TYR A 114 9.19 -22.74 10.86
C TYR A 114 7.81 -22.34 11.37
N ILE A 115 7.21 -21.30 10.77
CA ILE A 115 5.87 -20.82 11.13
C ILE A 115 4.82 -21.89 10.79
N ALA A 116 4.87 -22.44 9.58
CA ALA A 116 3.97 -23.50 9.12
C ALA A 116 4.08 -24.74 10.03
N LYS A 117 5.30 -25.18 10.35
CA LYS A 117 5.55 -26.31 11.25
C LYS A 117 5.00 -26.06 12.65
N THR A 118 5.19 -24.85 13.18
CA THR A 118 4.67 -24.46 14.50
C THR A 118 3.14 -24.45 14.51
N ARG A 119 2.51 -23.88 13.48
CA ARG A 119 1.04 -23.88 13.31
C ARG A 119 0.49 -25.28 13.13
N LEU A 120 1.21 -26.16 12.44
CA LEU A 120 0.83 -27.56 12.30
C LEU A 120 0.85 -28.26 13.66
N ALA A 121 1.92 -28.07 14.44
CA ALA A 121 2.02 -28.65 15.78
C ALA A 121 0.92 -28.13 16.74
N SER A 122 0.61 -26.84 16.71
CA SER A 122 -0.45 -26.28 17.56
C SER A 122 -1.83 -26.76 17.14
N THR A 123 -2.11 -26.79 15.84
CA THR A 123 -3.37 -27.34 15.29
C THR A 123 -3.52 -28.82 15.64
N GLY A 124 -2.44 -29.60 15.51
CA GLY A 124 -2.43 -31.01 15.90
C GLY A 124 -2.71 -31.24 17.39
N ARG A 125 -2.18 -30.38 18.28
CA ARG A 125 -2.52 -30.43 19.72
C ARG A 125 -3.99 -30.08 19.97
N LYS A 126 -4.51 -29.06 19.29
CA LYS A 126 -5.91 -28.64 19.41
C LYS A 126 -6.87 -29.76 18.98
N LEU A 127 -6.60 -30.38 17.83
CA LEU A 127 -7.40 -31.51 17.32
C LEU A 127 -7.42 -32.69 18.29
N LYS A 128 -6.28 -33.02 18.92
CA LYS A 128 -6.20 -34.07 19.96
C LYS A 128 -7.04 -33.72 21.19
N ASN A 129 -6.97 -32.48 21.66
CA ASN A 129 -7.74 -32.04 22.83
C ASN A 129 -9.25 -32.02 22.55
N GLU A 130 -9.65 -31.76 21.31
CA GLU A 130 -11.06 -31.75 20.87
C GLU A 130 -11.55 -33.13 20.40
N HIS A 131 -10.73 -34.18 20.49
CA HIS A 131 -11.04 -35.54 20.02
C HIS A 131 -11.48 -35.59 18.54
N LEU A 132 -10.95 -34.68 17.71
CA LEU A 132 -11.30 -34.54 16.30
C LEU A 132 -10.27 -35.17 15.35
N THR A 133 -9.24 -35.83 15.86
CA THR A 133 -8.17 -36.45 15.04
C THR A 133 -8.73 -37.42 14.01
N ASP A 134 -9.67 -38.28 14.41
CA ASP A 134 -10.19 -39.38 13.61
C ASP A 134 -11.03 -38.90 12.41
N VAL A 135 -11.50 -37.65 12.44
CA VAL A 135 -12.25 -37.02 11.34
C VAL A 135 -11.34 -36.70 10.15
N TYR A 136 -10.05 -36.48 10.41
CA TYR A 136 -9.06 -36.05 9.42
C TYR A 136 -8.05 -37.16 9.04
N ASP A 137 -8.13 -38.34 9.65
CA ASP A 137 -7.30 -39.52 9.33
C ASP A 137 -7.91 -40.39 8.19
N ARG A 138 -8.82 -39.84 7.38
CA ARG A 138 -9.39 -40.48 6.17
C ARG A 138 -8.67 -40.05 4.90
#